data_AF-A0A7Z0RKH6-F1
#
_entry.id   AF-A0A7Z0RKH6-F1
#
_cell.length_a   1.000
_cell.length_b   1.000
_cell.length_c   1.000
_cell.angle_alpha   90.00
_cell.angle_beta   90.00
_cell.angle_gamma   90.00
#
_symmetry.space_group_name_H-M   'P 1'
#
loop_
_entity.id
_entity.type
_entity.pdbx_description
1 polymer ?
#
loop_
_entity_poly.entity_id
_entity_poly.type
_entity_poly.pdbx_seq_one_letter_code
_entity_poly.pdbx_strand_id
1 'polypeptide(L)'
;MKAIALALAIREFAFHAQESRPGDPVLIGDGDWRELPREAPDIGPISDRVSRIVADLDEVLRHDNWRPDRTFEPPADEGHWSIGSTEQRAPIRKIHRGYLEPIRRFSLVEHVPDLVVAFLARIPGWDDYVKREYHQGVGWHYHYLPDPGRRSDVLLAWDTRWQESAPPPTKKPLPLRPFFGEKHGEGKADVQAKPWLWGDKKKESMYGLCAPDLRKWSIHEFRCASSDAEAVWPPGAVVTPMPAPTASPRTKATKPKRRR
;
A
#
# COMPACT_ATOMS: atom_id res chain seq x y z
N MET A 1 24.98 -7.75 2.63
CA MET A 1 24.83 -7.34 1.20
C MET A 1 23.85 -8.24 0.45
N LYS A 2 24.01 -9.57 0.48
CA LYS A 2 23.16 -10.53 -0.26
C LYS A 2 21.66 -10.47 0.12
N ALA A 3 21.32 -10.43 1.42
CA ALA A 3 19.93 -10.36 1.89
C ALA A 3 19.17 -9.12 1.37
N ILE A 4 19.83 -7.96 1.36
CA ILE A 4 19.22 -6.71 0.87
C ILE A 4 18.92 -6.80 -0.63
N ALA A 5 19.84 -7.37 -1.42
CA ALA A 5 19.63 -7.55 -2.86
C ALA A 5 18.44 -8.49 -3.16
N LEU A 6 18.33 -9.60 -2.42
CA LEU A 6 17.20 -10.53 -2.54
C LEU A 6 15.88 -9.87 -2.14
N ALA A 7 15.87 -9.09 -1.05
CA ALA A 7 14.70 -8.32 -0.64
C ALA A 7 14.25 -7.29 -1.68
N LEU A 8 15.19 -6.60 -2.33
CA LEU A 8 14.88 -5.70 -3.44
C LEU A 8 14.30 -6.45 -4.64
N ALA A 9 14.87 -7.60 -5.00
CA ALA A 9 14.34 -8.44 -6.08
C ALA A 9 12.90 -8.89 -5.79
N ILE A 10 12.58 -9.32 -4.56
CA ILE A 10 11.21 -9.67 -4.17
C ILE A 10 10.25 -8.50 -4.38
N ARG A 11 10.65 -7.28 -3.99
CA ARG A 11 9.83 -6.06 -4.16
C ARG A 11 9.57 -5.73 -5.62
N GLU A 12 10.57 -5.92 -6.49
CA GLU A 12 10.42 -5.74 -7.94
C GLU A 12 9.50 -6.79 -8.57
N PHE A 13 9.55 -8.06 -8.12
CA PHE A 13 8.66 -9.10 -8.62
C PHE A 13 7.20 -8.88 -8.24
N ALA A 14 6.95 -8.55 -6.97
CA ALA A 14 5.60 -8.24 -6.50
C ALA A 14 4.96 -7.10 -7.32
N PHE A 15 5.79 -6.19 -7.83
CA PHE A 15 5.38 -5.11 -8.71
C PHE A 15 5.03 -5.56 -10.14
N HIS A 16 5.92 -6.29 -10.83
CA HIS A 16 5.69 -6.68 -12.23
C HIS A 16 4.53 -7.66 -12.44
N ALA A 17 4.30 -8.56 -11.48
CA ALA A 17 3.14 -9.43 -11.52
C ALA A 17 1.81 -8.65 -11.45
N GLN A 18 1.84 -7.43 -10.92
CA GLN A 18 0.66 -6.59 -10.78
C GLN A 18 0.44 -5.63 -11.96
N GLU A 19 1.50 -5.19 -12.66
CA GLU A 19 1.39 -4.44 -13.92
C GLU A 19 0.78 -5.26 -15.05
N SER A 20 0.87 -6.59 -14.94
CA SER A 20 0.15 -7.54 -15.79
C SER A 20 -1.35 -7.55 -15.42
N ARG A 21 -2.00 -6.38 -15.44
CA ARG A 21 -3.45 -6.29 -15.30
C ARG A 21 -4.07 -7.04 -16.48
N PRO A 22 -4.98 -8.01 -16.24
CA PRO A 22 -5.85 -8.48 -17.31
C PRO A 22 -6.60 -7.28 -17.89
N GLY A 23 -6.89 -7.31 -19.19
CA GLY A 23 -7.54 -6.21 -19.91
C GLY A 23 -8.85 -5.75 -19.28
N ASP A 24 -9.41 -4.67 -19.84
CA ASP A 24 -10.63 -4.05 -19.32
C ASP A 24 -11.76 -5.07 -19.11
N PRO A 25 -12.60 -4.89 -18.07
CA PRO A 25 -13.71 -5.79 -17.77
C PRO A 25 -14.58 -6.02 -19.02
N VAL A 26 -14.75 -7.28 -19.40
CA VAL A 26 -15.47 -7.63 -20.61
C VAL A 26 -16.91 -8.01 -20.26
N LEU A 27 -17.87 -7.28 -20.82
CA LEU A 27 -19.28 -7.68 -20.87
C LEU A 27 -19.51 -8.53 -22.13
N ILE A 28 -20.09 -9.71 -21.98
CA ILE A 28 -20.49 -10.58 -23.11
C ILE A 28 -22.01 -10.64 -23.16
N GLY A 29 -22.59 -10.36 -24.34
CA GLY A 29 -24.04 -10.32 -24.52
C GLY A 29 -24.70 -9.33 -23.56
N ASP A 30 -25.79 -9.76 -22.92
CA ASP A 30 -26.51 -8.98 -21.89
C ASP A 30 -25.99 -9.24 -20.46
N GLY A 31 -24.78 -9.81 -20.33
CA GLY A 31 -24.17 -10.22 -19.07
C GLY A 31 -24.33 -11.72 -18.80
N ASP A 32 -24.12 -12.54 -19.83
CA ASP A 32 -24.25 -13.98 -19.77
C ASP A 32 -23.33 -14.60 -18.70
N TRP A 33 -23.84 -15.63 -18.04
CA TRP A 33 -23.09 -16.33 -17.01
C TRP A 33 -22.05 -17.27 -17.62
N ARG A 34 -20.81 -17.21 -17.13
CA ARG A 34 -19.73 -18.17 -17.41
C ARG A 34 -18.95 -18.50 -16.15
N GLU A 35 -18.64 -19.77 -15.91
CA GLU A 35 -17.73 -20.17 -14.83
C GLU A 35 -16.35 -19.55 -15.01
N LEU A 36 -15.66 -19.32 -13.88
CA LEU A 36 -14.22 -19.12 -13.92
C LEU A 36 -13.56 -20.43 -14.40
N PRO A 37 -12.49 -20.35 -15.21
CA PRO A 37 -11.72 -21.55 -15.53
C PRO A 37 -11.29 -22.24 -14.24
N ARG A 38 -11.41 -23.58 -14.20
CA ARG A 38 -11.07 -24.36 -13.00
C ARG A 38 -9.58 -24.28 -12.71
N GLU A 39 -8.79 -24.38 -13.77
CA GLU A 39 -7.33 -24.28 -13.75
C GLU A 39 -6.88 -22.89 -13.31
N ALA A 40 -5.81 -22.85 -12.52
CA ALA A 40 -5.15 -21.61 -12.19
C ALA A 40 -4.54 -20.99 -13.46
N PRO A 41 -4.43 -19.65 -13.54
CA PRO A 41 -3.63 -19.03 -14.59
C PRO A 41 -2.21 -19.61 -14.56
N ASP A 42 -1.58 -19.75 -15.74
CA ASP A 42 -0.20 -20.22 -15.82
C ASP A 42 0.76 -19.17 -15.23
N ILE A 43 1.04 -19.34 -13.94
CA ILE A 43 1.99 -18.54 -13.17
C ILE A 43 3.22 -19.34 -12.76
N GLY A 44 3.32 -20.61 -13.15
CA GLY A 44 4.34 -21.54 -12.65
C GLY A 44 5.77 -20.98 -12.74
N PRO A 45 6.24 -20.53 -13.92
CA PRO A 45 7.60 -20.00 -14.06
C PRO A 45 7.89 -18.77 -13.18
N ILE A 46 6.91 -17.89 -12.99
CA ILE A 46 7.05 -16.69 -12.15
C ILE A 46 7.01 -17.07 -10.68
N SER A 47 6.04 -17.89 -10.28
CA SER A 47 5.89 -18.42 -8.92
C SER A 47 7.14 -19.18 -8.47
N ASP A 48 7.70 -20.06 -9.31
CA ASP A 48 8.93 -20.80 -9.03
C ASP A 48 10.15 -19.90 -8.86
N ARG A 49 10.21 -18.82 -9.65
CA ARG A 49 11.30 -17.85 -9.55
C ARG A 49 11.22 -17.06 -8.24
N VAL A 50 10.05 -16.54 -7.89
CA VAL A 50 9.87 -15.76 -6.66
C VAL A 50 10.04 -16.64 -5.43
N SER A 51 9.50 -17.86 -5.46
CA SER A 51 9.65 -18.85 -4.38
C SER A 51 11.12 -19.18 -4.11
N ARG A 52 11.95 -19.32 -5.15
CA ARG A 52 13.40 -19.49 -5.00
C ARG A 52 14.07 -18.30 -4.33
N ILE A 53 13.71 -17.07 -4.72
CA ILE A 53 14.28 -15.87 -4.09
C ILE A 53 13.89 -15.77 -2.61
N VAL A 54 12.65 -16.13 -2.27
CA VAL A 54 12.17 -16.19 -0.89
C VAL A 54 12.94 -17.24 -0.08
N ALA A 55 13.15 -18.43 -0.65
CA ALA A 55 13.93 -19.49 -0.02
C ALA A 55 15.40 -19.09 0.18
N ASP A 56 16.04 -18.52 -0.84
CA ASP A 56 17.41 -18.02 -0.78
C ASP A 56 17.55 -16.93 0.30
N LEU A 57 16.55 -16.05 0.43
CA LEU A 57 16.54 -15.02 1.47
C LEU A 57 16.40 -15.64 2.86
N ASP A 58 15.48 -16.58 3.07
CA ASP A 58 15.33 -17.29 4.35
C ASP A 58 16.64 -18.01 4.74
N GLU A 59 17.28 -18.69 3.80
CA GLU A 59 18.56 -19.38 4.03
C GLU A 59 19.66 -18.40 4.44
N VAL A 60 19.80 -17.28 3.72
CA VAL A 60 20.79 -16.25 4.06
C VAL A 60 20.53 -15.66 5.44
N LEU A 61 19.27 -15.34 5.77
CA LEU A 61 18.92 -14.80 7.09
C LEU A 61 19.18 -15.80 8.21
N ARG A 62 18.94 -17.09 7.98
CA ARG A 62 19.28 -18.15 8.94
C ARG A 62 20.78 -18.32 9.10
N HIS A 63 21.53 -18.33 8.01
CA HIS A 63 22.99 -18.47 8.01
C HIS A 63 23.66 -17.30 8.75
N ASP A 64 23.19 -16.08 8.50
CA ASP A 64 23.68 -14.86 9.17
C ASP A 64 23.18 -14.76 10.63
N ASN A 65 22.43 -15.76 11.11
CA ASN A 65 21.73 -15.78 12.40
C ASN A 65 20.94 -14.49 12.65
N TRP A 66 20.39 -13.91 11.58
CA TRP A 66 19.60 -12.70 11.67
C TRP A 66 18.27 -13.02 12.36
N ARG A 67 17.86 -12.21 13.32
CA ARG A 67 16.58 -12.30 14.00
C ARG A 67 16.03 -10.90 14.27
N PRO A 68 14.71 -10.71 14.25
CA PRO A 68 14.11 -9.51 14.82
C PRO A 68 14.32 -9.50 16.34
N ASP A 69 14.43 -8.30 16.93
CA ASP A 69 14.66 -8.11 18.37
C ASP A 69 13.53 -8.69 19.26
N ARG A 70 12.36 -8.90 18.68
CA ARG A 70 11.19 -9.53 19.32
C ARG A 70 10.47 -10.43 18.33
N THR A 71 9.66 -11.34 18.85
CA THR A 71 8.80 -12.21 18.06
C THR A 71 7.95 -11.36 17.10
N PHE A 72 8.11 -11.64 15.81
CA PHE A 72 7.23 -11.10 14.79
C PHE A 72 5.96 -11.95 14.81
N GLU A 73 4.89 -11.43 15.41
CA GLU A 73 3.60 -12.12 15.37
C GLU A 73 2.88 -11.76 14.07
N PRO A 74 2.58 -12.75 13.19
CA PRO A 74 1.74 -12.49 12.04
C PRO A 74 0.34 -12.03 12.52
N PRO A 75 -0.34 -11.14 11.76
CA PRO A 75 -1.71 -10.74 12.09
C PRO A 75 -2.61 -11.98 12.23
N ALA A 76 -3.44 -12.01 13.28
CA ALA A 76 -4.23 -13.18 13.65
C ALA A 76 -5.27 -13.62 12.59
N ASP A 77 -5.58 -12.76 11.62
CA ASP A 77 -6.77 -12.91 10.75
C ASP A 77 -6.47 -13.50 9.35
N GLU A 78 -5.20 -13.68 8.97
CA GLU A 78 -4.81 -14.23 7.65
C GLU A 78 -3.69 -15.24 7.86
N GLY A 79 -4.04 -16.54 7.91
CA GLY A 79 -3.22 -17.64 8.44
C GLY A 79 -1.85 -17.94 7.78
N HIS A 80 -1.30 -17.04 6.97
CA HIS A 80 0.07 -17.02 6.46
C HIS A 80 0.29 -15.76 5.60
N TRP A 81 1.53 -15.26 5.56
CA TRP A 81 1.90 -14.19 4.64
C TRP A 81 2.16 -14.73 3.23
N SER A 82 1.69 -14.01 2.22
CA SER A 82 1.93 -14.31 0.81
C SER A 82 2.66 -13.17 0.09
N ILE A 83 3.33 -13.48 -1.03
CA ILE A 83 3.94 -12.49 -1.92
C ILE A 83 3.25 -12.49 -3.27
N GLY A 84 2.83 -11.30 -3.70
CA GLY A 84 2.23 -11.06 -5.01
C GLY A 84 0.90 -11.77 -5.21
N SER A 85 0.12 -11.31 -6.18
CA SER A 85 -1.09 -12.02 -6.57
C SER A 85 -1.42 -11.79 -8.03
N THR A 86 -2.00 -12.80 -8.68
CA THR A 86 -2.66 -12.67 -9.98
C THR A 86 -4.17 -12.83 -9.82
N GLU A 87 -4.92 -12.32 -10.78
CA GLU A 87 -6.38 -12.37 -10.80
C GLU A 87 -6.87 -13.13 -12.03
N GLN A 88 -7.77 -14.07 -11.81
CA GLN A 88 -8.58 -14.71 -12.84
C GLN A 88 -9.97 -14.09 -12.82
N ARG A 89 -10.38 -13.50 -13.94
CA ARG A 89 -11.63 -12.75 -14.08
C ARG A 89 -12.59 -13.49 -15.00
N ALA A 90 -13.86 -13.52 -14.64
CA ALA A 90 -14.93 -13.94 -15.53
C ALA A 90 -15.61 -12.70 -16.14
N PRO A 91 -16.30 -12.84 -17.29
CA PRO A 91 -17.08 -11.74 -17.86
C PRO A 91 -18.07 -11.13 -16.86
N ILE A 92 -18.35 -9.85 -17.05
CA ILE A 92 -19.32 -9.12 -16.26
C ILE A 92 -20.71 -9.78 -16.41
N ARG A 93 -21.38 -9.99 -15.27
CA ARG A 93 -22.71 -10.60 -15.17
C ARG A 93 -23.75 -9.58 -14.75
N LYS A 94 -24.96 -9.68 -15.28
CA LYS A 94 -26.09 -8.86 -14.82
C LYS A 94 -26.62 -9.38 -13.49
N ILE A 95 -26.80 -8.47 -12.53
CA ILE A 95 -27.46 -8.73 -11.24
C ILE A 95 -28.66 -7.79 -11.09
N HIS A 96 -29.55 -8.06 -10.13
CA HIS A 96 -30.83 -7.34 -9.97
C HIS A 96 -30.68 -5.80 -9.93
N ARG A 97 -29.56 -5.27 -9.44
CA ARG A 97 -29.29 -3.82 -9.32
C ARG A 97 -28.01 -3.35 -10.01
N GLY A 98 -27.58 -4.03 -11.06
CA GLY A 98 -26.40 -3.61 -11.83
C GLY A 98 -25.61 -4.78 -12.38
N TYR A 99 -24.29 -4.71 -12.21
CA TYR A 99 -23.35 -5.65 -12.78
C TYR A 99 -22.34 -6.15 -11.76
N LEU A 100 -21.92 -7.40 -11.89
CA LEU A 100 -20.92 -8.04 -11.04
C LEU A 100 -19.83 -8.65 -11.92
N GLU A 101 -18.57 -8.35 -11.62
CA GLU A 101 -17.41 -9.03 -12.20
C GLU A 101 -16.86 -10.05 -11.18
N PRO A 102 -16.99 -11.37 -11.43
CA PRO A 102 -16.40 -12.38 -10.56
C PRO A 102 -14.87 -12.40 -10.72
N ILE A 103 -14.15 -12.32 -9.61
CA ILE A 103 -12.68 -12.32 -9.56
C ILE A 103 -12.22 -13.40 -8.58
N ARG A 104 -11.29 -14.25 -9.02
CA ARG A 104 -10.56 -15.22 -8.17
C ARG A 104 -9.09 -14.81 -8.12
N ARG A 105 -8.53 -14.72 -6.92
CA ARG A 105 -7.14 -14.30 -6.68
C ARG A 105 -6.26 -15.49 -6.37
N PHE A 106 -5.01 -15.45 -6.84
CA PHE A 106 -4.00 -16.47 -6.57
C PHE A 106 -2.72 -15.80 -6.13
N SER A 107 -2.11 -16.27 -5.06
CA SER A 107 -0.81 -15.78 -4.59
C SER A 107 0.32 -16.34 -5.48
N LEU A 108 1.40 -15.56 -5.70
CA LEU A 108 2.58 -16.10 -6.39
C LEU A 108 3.41 -16.97 -5.46
N VAL A 109 3.45 -16.61 -4.18
CA VAL A 109 4.02 -17.42 -3.09
C VAL A 109 2.97 -17.45 -1.99
N GLU A 110 2.43 -18.63 -1.69
CA GLU A 110 1.37 -18.78 -0.68
C GLU A 110 1.91 -18.67 0.75
N HIS A 111 3.11 -19.19 1.01
CA HIS A 111 3.66 -19.28 2.37
C HIS A 111 5.05 -18.63 2.43
N VAL A 112 5.11 -17.42 2.95
CA VAL A 112 6.36 -16.68 3.16
C VAL A 112 6.84 -16.91 4.59
N PRO A 113 8.10 -17.34 4.81
CA PRO A 113 8.63 -17.53 6.16
C PRO A 113 8.59 -16.24 6.99
N ASP A 114 8.22 -16.33 8.27
CA ASP A 114 8.10 -15.17 9.16
C ASP A 114 9.39 -14.34 9.24
N LEU A 115 10.55 -14.99 9.15
CA LEU A 115 11.85 -14.32 9.15
C LEU A 115 12.01 -13.42 7.92
N VAL A 116 11.57 -13.89 6.76
CA VAL A 116 11.54 -13.10 5.52
C VAL A 116 10.57 -11.94 5.65
N VAL A 117 9.37 -12.17 6.21
CA VAL A 117 8.37 -11.12 6.41
C VAL A 117 8.91 -10.02 7.32
N ALA A 118 9.48 -10.39 8.47
CA ALA A 118 10.09 -9.46 9.41
C ALA A 118 11.20 -8.64 8.74
N PHE A 119 12.06 -9.29 7.95
CA PHE A 119 13.13 -8.61 7.22
C PHE A 119 12.60 -7.64 6.17
N LEU A 120 11.54 -8.02 5.43
CA LEU A 120 10.93 -7.17 4.41
C LEU A 120 10.19 -5.96 4.98
N ALA A 121 9.66 -6.07 6.21
CA ALA A 121 8.98 -5.00 6.94
C ALA A 121 9.93 -4.02 7.65
N ARG A 122 11.21 -4.41 7.81
CA ARG A 122 12.25 -3.60 8.43
C ARG A 122 12.62 -2.39 7.57
N ILE A 123 12.84 -1.25 8.22
CA ILE A 123 13.35 -0.04 7.57
C ILE A 123 14.82 -0.28 7.20
N PRO A 124 15.21 -0.18 5.91
CA PRO A 124 16.58 -0.48 5.49
C PRO A 124 17.62 0.35 6.25
N GLY A 125 18.58 -0.33 6.91
CA GLY A 125 19.64 0.32 7.69
C GLY A 125 19.28 0.69 9.13
N TRP A 126 18.07 0.36 9.60
CA TRP A 126 17.57 0.68 10.95
C TRP A 126 16.93 -0.55 11.57
N ASP A 127 16.93 -0.69 12.90
CA ASP A 127 16.26 -1.81 13.59
C ASP A 127 14.76 -1.57 13.82
N ASP A 128 14.21 -0.57 13.14
CA ASP A 128 12.79 -0.21 13.17
C ASP A 128 12.01 -0.81 12.00
N TYR A 129 10.68 -0.79 12.09
CA TYR A 129 9.78 -1.43 11.13
C TYR A 129 8.64 -0.49 10.72
N VAL A 130 7.97 -0.86 9.63
CA VAL A 130 6.71 -0.24 9.20
C VAL A 130 5.66 -1.32 9.00
N LYS A 131 4.48 -1.13 9.61
CA LYS A 131 3.31 -1.98 9.40
C LYS A 131 2.33 -1.29 8.46
N ARG A 132 1.88 -2.00 7.44
CA ARG A 132 0.83 -1.54 6.50
C ARG A 132 -0.52 -1.98 7.05
N GLU A 133 -1.50 -1.08 7.07
CA GLU A 133 -2.88 -1.40 7.47
C GLU A 133 -3.88 -0.79 6.48
N TYR A 134 -5.00 -1.48 6.28
CA TYR A 134 -6.15 -0.98 5.54
C TYR A 134 -7.38 -1.01 6.43
N HIS A 135 -8.07 0.14 6.56
CA HIS A 135 -9.36 0.23 7.23
C HIS A 135 -10.40 0.76 6.25
N GLN A 136 -11.57 0.11 6.20
CA GLN A 136 -12.67 0.55 5.34
C GLN A 136 -13.07 1.99 5.69
N GLY A 137 -13.15 2.86 4.67
CA GLY A 137 -13.47 4.29 4.84
C GLY A 137 -12.29 5.18 5.27
N VAL A 138 -11.14 4.60 5.63
CA VAL A 138 -9.88 5.34 5.92
C VAL A 138 -8.87 5.15 4.80
N GLY A 139 -8.78 3.94 4.26
CA GLY A 139 -7.80 3.57 3.24
C GLY A 139 -6.49 3.04 3.82
N TRP A 140 -5.54 2.78 2.91
CA TRP A 140 -4.19 2.32 3.23
C TRP A 140 -3.40 3.39 3.98
N HIS A 141 -2.71 2.97 5.02
CA HIS A 141 -1.80 3.82 5.81
C HIS A 141 -0.77 2.94 6.53
N TYR A 142 0.19 3.60 7.17
CA TYR A 142 1.31 2.93 7.79
C TYR A 142 1.44 3.30 9.25
N HIS A 143 1.90 2.36 10.06
CA HIS A 143 2.34 2.61 11.43
C HIS A 143 3.84 2.47 11.50
N TYR A 144 4.50 3.34 12.24
CA TYR A 144 5.89 3.16 12.63
C TYR A 144 5.97 2.25 13.86
N LEU A 145 7.01 1.41 13.87
CA LEU A 145 7.24 0.43 14.93
C LEU A 145 8.72 0.49 15.30
N PRO A 146 9.09 0.90 16.53
CA PRO A 146 10.48 0.83 16.96
C PRO A 146 10.97 -0.61 17.17
N ASP A 147 10.04 -1.55 17.34
CA ASP A 147 10.27 -2.99 17.28
C ASP A 147 8.99 -3.68 16.78
N PRO A 148 9.05 -4.93 16.26
CA PRO A 148 7.93 -5.54 15.53
C PRO A 148 6.62 -5.65 16.31
N GLY A 149 6.70 -5.70 17.64
CA GLY A 149 5.55 -5.90 18.52
C GLY A 149 5.01 -4.63 19.15
N ARG A 150 5.60 -3.45 18.89
CA ARG A 150 5.19 -2.19 19.50
C ARG A 150 4.77 -1.20 18.45
N ARG A 151 3.50 -0.78 18.52
CA ARG A 151 2.95 0.27 17.66
C ARG A 151 3.20 1.63 18.27
N SER A 152 3.79 2.54 17.49
CA SER A 152 3.94 3.93 17.91
C SER A 152 2.67 4.75 17.74
N ASP A 153 2.62 5.88 18.43
CA ASP A 153 1.61 6.93 18.25
C ASP A 153 1.82 7.76 16.98
N VAL A 154 2.49 7.19 15.97
CA VAL A 154 2.80 7.86 14.70
C VAL A 154 2.23 7.02 13.57
N LEU A 155 1.34 7.64 12.83
CA LEU A 155 0.81 7.15 11.58
C LEU A 155 1.54 7.87 10.44
N LEU A 156 1.84 7.14 9.37
CA LEU A 156 2.40 7.69 8.15
C LEU A 156 1.38 7.60 7.02
N ALA A 157 1.28 8.67 6.24
CA ALA A 157 0.30 8.82 5.19
C ALA A 157 0.85 9.62 4.00
N TRP A 158 0.27 9.40 2.83
CA TRP A 158 0.56 10.17 1.63
C TRP A 158 -0.28 11.44 1.59
N ASP A 159 0.20 12.47 0.92
CA ASP A 159 -0.68 13.56 0.50
C ASP A 159 -1.42 13.17 -0.79
N THR A 160 -2.69 12.81 -0.63
CA THR A 160 -3.55 12.38 -1.74
C THR A 160 -4.17 13.55 -2.50
N ARG A 161 -4.07 14.78 -1.96
CA ARG A 161 -4.52 16.02 -2.63
C ARG A 161 -3.46 16.57 -3.56
N TRP A 162 -2.19 16.21 -3.34
CA TRP A 162 -1.08 16.68 -4.16
C TRP A 162 -1.34 16.30 -5.63
N GLN A 163 -1.33 17.32 -6.50
CA GLN A 163 -1.42 17.14 -7.94
C GLN A 163 -0.05 17.38 -8.54
N GLU A 164 0.33 16.51 -9.48
CA GLU A 164 1.52 16.73 -10.27
C GLU A 164 1.34 18.01 -11.09
N SER A 165 2.24 18.98 -10.89
CA SER A 165 2.37 20.09 -11.83
C SER A 165 2.84 19.47 -13.15
N ALA A 166 2.04 19.60 -14.22
CA ALA A 166 2.15 18.91 -15.52
C ALA A 166 3.52 18.27 -15.83
N PRO A 167 3.56 16.97 -16.21
CA PRO A 167 4.82 16.26 -16.37
C PRO A 167 5.67 16.89 -17.48
N PRO A 168 6.98 17.10 -17.28
CA PRO A 168 7.87 17.43 -18.38
C PRO A 168 7.88 16.27 -19.40
N PRO A 169 8.06 16.56 -20.70
CA PRO A 169 8.10 15.52 -21.70
C PRO A 169 9.30 14.61 -21.44
N THR A 170 9.07 13.29 -21.51
CA THR A 170 10.00 12.15 -21.42
C THR A 170 10.09 11.41 -20.07
N LYS A 171 9.85 10.09 -20.16
CA LYS A 171 10.31 8.91 -19.37
C LYS A 171 11.05 9.16 -18.04
N LYS A 172 10.58 10.05 -17.17
CA LYS A 172 11.11 10.22 -15.82
C LYS A 172 10.37 9.32 -14.82
N PRO A 173 11.03 8.91 -13.72
CA PRO A 173 10.38 8.19 -12.63
C PRO A 173 9.15 8.97 -12.14
N LEU A 174 8.15 8.24 -11.61
CA LEU A 174 6.97 8.83 -10.98
C LEU A 174 7.39 10.02 -10.10
N PRO A 175 6.68 11.16 -10.18
CA PRO A 175 7.00 12.32 -9.38
C PRO A 175 7.04 11.94 -7.89
N LEU A 176 8.03 12.47 -7.19
CA LEU A 176 8.21 12.24 -5.75
C LEU A 176 7.00 12.80 -5.01
N ARG A 177 6.07 11.92 -4.63
CA ARG A 177 4.87 12.29 -3.89
C ARG A 177 5.22 12.45 -2.40
N PRO A 178 4.87 13.58 -1.75
CA PRO A 178 5.19 13.81 -0.35
C PRO A 178 4.53 12.80 0.61
N PHE A 179 5.28 12.43 1.64
CA PHE A 179 4.95 11.48 2.69
C PHE A 179 5.09 12.15 4.05
N PHE A 180 4.10 11.95 4.92
CA PHE A 180 3.98 12.69 6.17
C PHE A 180 3.78 11.74 7.36
N GLY A 181 4.21 12.20 8.52
CA GLY A 181 3.99 11.55 9.81
C GLY A 181 3.09 12.42 10.66
N GLU A 182 2.05 11.84 11.22
CA GLU A 182 1.11 12.51 12.11
C GLU A 182 0.94 11.74 13.40
N LYS A 183 0.68 12.48 14.47
CA LYS A 183 0.38 11.88 15.76
C LYS A 183 -0.99 11.19 15.69
N HIS A 184 -1.04 9.92 16.09
CA HIS A 184 -2.23 9.09 15.97
C HIS A 184 -2.34 8.09 17.12
N GLY A 185 -3.56 7.80 17.57
CA GLY A 185 -3.79 6.76 18.59
C GLY A 185 -3.29 7.14 19.99
N GLU A 186 -3.34 8.43 20.36
CA GLU A 186 -3.03 8.86 21.72
C GLU A 186 -3.81 8.03 22.76
N GLY A 187 -3.08 7.40 23.68
CA GLY A 187 -3.65 6.51 24.71
C GLY A 187 -3.93 5.07 24.29
N LYS A 188 -3.72 4.71 23.01
CA LYS A 188 -3.84 3.33 22.48
C LYS A 188 -2.54 2.78 21.88
N ALA A 189 -1.49 3.60 21.80
CA ALA A 189 -0.18 3.19 21.30
C ALA A 189 0.73 2.71 22.44
N ASP A 190 1.66 1.80 22.12
CA ASP A 190 2.61 1.22 23.07
C ASP A 190 3.78 2.18 23.38
N VAL A 191 4.03 3.13 22.48
CA VAL A 191 5.16 4.06 22.50
C VAL A 191 4.81 5.40 21.89
N GLN A 192 5.39 6.45 22.48
CA GLN A 192 5.43 7.77 21.89
C GLN A 192 6.66 7.90 20.99
N ALA A 193 6.47 7.98 19.68
CA ALA A 193 7.53 8.25 18.72
C ALA A 193 7.70 9.77 18.50
N LYS A 194 8.89 10.15 18.03
CA LYS A 194 9.27 11.55 17.79
C LYS A 194 9.80 11.71 16.36
N PRO A 195 8.92 11.82 15.34
CA PRO A 195 9.33 11.87 13.94
C PRO A 195 10.30 13.01 13.60
N TRP A 196 10.22 14.12 14.31
CA TRP A 196 11.15 15.25 14.19
C TRP A 196 12.59 14.93 14.59
N LEU A 197 12.83 13.84 15.34
CA LEU A 197 14.19 13.36 15.68
C LEU A 197 14.73 12.32 14.68
N TRP A 198 13.92 11.87 13.71
CA TRP A 198 14.41 10.97 12.68
C TRP A 198 15.31 11.75 11.71
N GLY A 199 16.58 11.36 11.64
CA GLY A 199 17.49 11.92 10.65
C GLY A 199 17.03 11.62 9.22
N ASP A 200 17.44 12.45 8.26
CA ASP A 200 16.98 12.38 6.87
C ASP A 200 17.18 10.99 6.23
N LYS A 201 18.29 10.31 6.51
CA LYS A 201 18.55 8.95 6.03
C LYS A 201 17.47 7.94 6.45
N LYS A 202 16.96 8.05 7.68
CA LYS A 202 15.88 7.18 8.18
C LYS A 202 14.58 7.49 7.47
N LYS A 203 14.26 8.78 7.34
CA LYS A 203 13.04 9.25 6.68
C LYS A 203 13.01 8.85 5.20
N GLU A 204 14.12 8.98 4.49
CA GLU A 204 14.29 8.52 3.12
C GLU A 204 14.16 6.99 3.00
N SER A 205 14.77 6.23 3.92
CA SER A 205 14.66 4.76 3.93
C SER A 205 13.23 4.29 4.19
N MET A 206 12.52 4.98 5.08
CA MET A 206 11.11 4.76 5.37
C MET A 206 10.24 5.10 4.15
N TYR A 207 10.53 6.21 3.46
CA TYR A 207 9.90 6.56 2.20
C TYR A 207 10.10 5.47 1.14
N GLY A 208 11.34 5.05 0.91
CA GLY A 208 11.68 4.02 -0.08
C GLY A 208 11.07 2.65 0.23
N LEU A 209 10.76 2.37 1.50
CA LEU A 209 10.03 1.17 1.92
C LEU A 209 8.55 1.23 1.52
N CYS A 210 7.91 2.40 1.62
CA CYS A 210 6.47 2.56 1.39
C CYS A 210 6.13 2.97 -0.05
N ALA A 211 6.97 3.75 -0.72
CA ALA A 211 6.72 4.31 -2.06
C ALA A 211 6.34 3.28 -3.14
N PRO A 212 6.86 2.03 -3.14
CA PRO A 212 6.41 1.01 -4.11
C PRO A 212 4.90 0.76 -4.08
N ASP A 213 4.24 0.95 -2.94
CA ASP A 213 2.79 0.77 -2.79
C ASP A 213 1.98 1.74 -3.65
N LEU A 214 2.52 2.93 -3.96
CA LEU A 214 1.89 3.93 -4.83
C LEU A 214 1.74 3.45 -6.28
N ARG A 215 2.46 2.40 -6.67
CA ARG A 215 2.29 1.76 -7.97
C ARG A 215 1.26 0.63 -7.93
N LYS A 216 1.02 0.08 -6.73
CA LYS A 216 0.09 -1.01 -6.47
C LYS A 216 -1.35 -0.50 -6.31
N TRP A 217 -1.56 0.55 -5.52
CA TRP A 217 -2.87 1.12 -5.27
C TRP A 217 -2.95 2.54 -5.84
N SER A 218 -4.15 2.92 -6.28
CA SER A 218 -4.44 4.31 -6.63
C SER A 218 -4.21 5.21 -5.42
N ILE A 219 -3.73 6.42 -5.64
CA ILE A 219 -3.49 7.38 -4.55
C ILE A 219 -4.76 7.63 -3.70
N HIS A 220 -5.93 7.53 -4.30
CA HIS A 220 -7.22 7.73 -3.62
C HIS A 220 -7.62 6.58 -2.69
N GLU A 221 -6.91 5.45 -2.74
CA GLU A 221 -7.11 4.32 -1.83
C GLU A 221 -6.33 4.49 -0.52
N PHE A 222 -5.46 5.49 -0.43
CA PHE A 222 -4.70 5.80 0.78
C PHE A 222 -5.40 6.83 1.64
N ARG A 223 -5.13 6.75 2.95
CA ARG A 223 -5.46 7.82 3.89
C ARG A 223 -4.70 9.09 3.49
N CYS A 224 -5.40 10.21 3.43
CA CYS A 224 -4.76 11.51 3.28
C CYS A 224 -4.15 11.96 4.61
N ALA A 225 -2.91 12.45 4.58
CA ALA A 225 -2.28 13.11 5.72
C ALA A 225 -3.14 14.29 6.25
N SER A 226 -3.21 14.49 7.57
CA SER A 226 -3.86 15.69 8.13
C SER A 226 -3.13 16.97 7.72
N SER A 227 -3.81 18.11 7.88
CA SER A 227 -3.20 19.44 7.65
C SER A 227 -1.98 19.72 8.52
N ASP A 228 -1.92 19.08 9.69
CA ASP A 228 -0.93 19.35 10.73
C ASP A 228 0.20 18.29 10.73
N ALA A 229 0.19 17.40 9.73
CA ALA A 229 1.17 16.34 9.59
C ALA A 229 2.56 16.90 9.22
N GLU A 230 3.60 16.35 9.81
CA GLU A 230 4.98 16.75 9.57
C GLU A 230 5.58 16.00 8.38
N ALA A 231 6.45 16.66 7.62
CA ALA A 231 7.14 16.03 6.51
C ALA A 231 8.07 14.90 7.00
N VAL A 232 7.81 13.70 6.49
CA VAL A 232 8.78 12.60 6.53
C VAL A 232 9.69 12.74 5.33
N TRP A 233 9.14 12.76 4.11
CA TRP A 233 9.94 12.93 2.91
C TRP A 233 9.13 13.54 1.77
N PRO A 234 9.67 14.48 0.98
CA PRO A 234 10.99 15.09 1.13
C PRO A 234 11.03 16.08 2.31
N PRO A 235 12.22 16.46 2.81
CA PRO A 235 12.33 17.45 3.88
C PRO A 235 11.70 18.78 3.48
N GLY A 236 10.98 19.41 4.41
CA GLY A 236 10.32 20.69 4.18
C GLY A 236 9.06 20.64 3.30
N ALA A 237 8.57 19.46 2.93
CA ALA A 237 7.28 19.33 2.26
C ALA A 237 6.15 19.89 3.14
N VAL A 238 5.18 20.52 2.49
CA VAL A 238 3.98 21.03 3.16
C VAL A 238 2.78 20.30 2.58
N VAL A 239 1.88 19.92 3.46
CA VAL A 239 0.65 19.24 3.09
C VAL A 239 -0.19 20.15 2.19
N THR A 240 -0.65 19.63 1.05
CA THR A 240 -1.50 20.38 0.13
C THR A 240 -2.80 20.80 0.84
N PRO A 241 -3.15 22.09 0.88
CA PRO A 241 -4.37 22.55 1.53
C PRO A 241 -5.62 21.91 0.93
N MET A 242 -6.67 21.73 1.73
CA MET A 242 -7.96 21.36 1.17
C MET A 242 -8.48 22.49 0.27
N PRO A 243 -9.01 22.17 -0.94
CA PRO A 243 -9.68 23.18 -1.73
C PRO A 243 -10.82 23.78 -0.89
N ALA A 244 -10.88 25.11 -0.85
CA ALA A 244 -11.94 25.80 -0.15
C ALA A 244 -13.30 25.30 -0.67
N PRO A 245 -14.30 25.05 0.21
CA PRO A 245 -15.62 24.68 -0.26
C PRO A 245 -16.10 25.78 -1.21
N THR A 246 -16.32 25.42 -2.47
CA THR A 246 -16.89 26.32 -3.45
C THR A 246 -18.22 26.79 -2.90
N ALA A 247 -18.32 28.07 -2.59
CA ALA A 247 -19.57 28.66 -2.12
C ALA A 247 -20.65 28.35 -3.17
N SER A 248 -21.64 27.54 -2.79
CA SER A 248 -22.80 27.28 -3.64
C SER A 248 -23.34 28.62 -4.13
N PRO A 249 -23.60 28.80 -5.44
CA PRO A 249 -24.18 30.04 -5.93
C PRO A 249 -25.47 30.29 -5.13
N ARG A 250 -25.49 31.40 -4.38
CA ARG A 250 -26.69 31.88 -3.67
C ARG A 250 -27.83 31.94 -4.67
N THR A 251 -28.71 30.94 -4.66
CA THR A 251 -30.00 31.02 -5.33
C THR A 251 -30.71 32.22 -4.70
N LYS A 252 -30.89 33.29 -5.48
CA LYS A 252 -31.66 34.46 -5.05
C LYS A 252 -33.03 33.94 -4.62
N ALA A 253 -33.35 34.07 -3.34
CA ALA A 253 -34.66 33.70 -2.81
C ALA A 253 -35.72 34.53 -3.53
N THR A 254 -36.50 33.86 -4.39
CA THR A 254 -37.68 34.45 -5.02
C THR A 254 -38.71 34.70 -3.92
N LYS A 255 -39.06 35.97 -3.69
CA LYS A 255 -40.11 36.35 -2.72
C LYS A 255 -41.41 35.59 -3.04
N PRO A 256 -42.10 35.00 -2.05
CA PRO A 256 -43.38 34.36 -2.29
C PRO A 256 -44.43 35.40 -2.70
N LYS A 257 -45.08 35.15 -3.83
CA LYS A 257 -46.19 35.94 -4.37
C LYS A 257 -47.39 35.75 -3.44
N ARG A 258 -47.78 36.79 -2.70
CA ARG A 258 -49.06 36.82 -1.97
C ARG A 258 -50.21 36.63 -2.97
N ARG A 259 -50.98 35.55 -2.80
CA ARG A 259 -52.28 35.38 -3.47
C ARG A 259 -53.29 36.33 -2.82
N ARG A 260 -54.01 37.08 -3.65
CA ARG A 260 -55.26 37.76 -3.29
C ARG A 260 -56.40 36.76 -3.36
#